data_AF-A0A352JS04-F1
#
_entry.id   AF-A0A352JS04-F1
#
_cell.length_a   1.000
_cell.length_b   1.000
_cell.length_c   1.000
_cell.angle_alpha   90.00
_cell.angle_beta   90.00
_cell.angle_gamma   90.00
#
_symmetry.space_group_name_H-M   'P 1'
#
loop_
_entity.id
_entity.type
_entity.pdbx_description
1 polymer ?
#
loop_
_entity_poly.entity_id
_entity_poly.type
_entity_poly.pdbx_seq_one_letter_code
_entity_poly.pdbx_strand_id
1 'polypeptide(L)'
;KIPLDQIKESQKIDLVRQADAAARAYSPLIKQVDITYLDFTQRRRIANSNGLRIENQLPMIWIVINVLAEKDGVRHQGRGRISAHQGFEFFDTNSMVDVARETAREAVDMLSAKPSPSGSMPVVIDHGWGGVLMHEAVGHGLEADFIYKGTSIYADKLGKKVGTELVTLVDDSSWPNARGTYEFDDEGSIGKRNVLIENGVVTGFMQDLISSRMLKMEPTGNGRRESFRYYPIPRMTNTFLDNGESNPADIISSTPKGLFVKA
;
A
#
# COMPACT_ATOMS: atom_id res chain seq x y z
N LYS A 1 -6.40 20.45 14.54
CA LYS A 1 -5.13 19.79 14.15
C LYS A 1 -4.22 20.86 13.56
N ILE A 2 -2.95 20.87 13.96
CA ILE A 2 -1.99 21.92 13.58
C ILE A 2 -1.52 21.64 12.14
N PRO A 3 -1.61 22.61 11.21
CA PRO A 3 -1.04 22.49 9.87
C PRO A 3 0.44 22.06 9.87
N LEU A 4 0.84 21.21 8.93
CA LEU A 4 2.21 20.65 8.88
C LEU A 4 3.31 21.72 8.76
N ASP A 5 2.98 22.88 8.18
CA ASP A 5 3.84 24.06 8.04
C ASP A 5 3.98 24.88 9.34
N GLN A 6 3.17 24.60 10.37
CA GLN A 6 3.26 25.23 11.69
C GLN A 6 4.01 24.36 12.72
N ILE A 7 4.37 23.13 12.36
CA ILE A 7 5.16 22.24 13.21
C ILE A 7 6.62 22.69 13.20
N LYS A 8 7.19 22.91 14.39
CA LYS A 8 8.59 23.33 14.52
C LYS A 8 9.51 22.24 14.00
N GLU A 9 10.53 22.61 13.22
CA GLU A 9 11.53 21.66 12.71
C GLU A 9 12.19 20.83 13.82
N SER A 10 12.40 21.42 14.99
CA SER A 10 12.97 20.72 16.15
C SER A 10 12.13 19.50 16.56
N GLN A 11 10.80 19.57 16.49
CA GLN A 11 9.93 18.45 16.84
C GLN A 11 10.08 17.30 15.83
N LYS A 12 10.20 17.64 14.54
CA LYS A 12 10.43 16.66 13.46
C LYS A 12 11.80 15.99 13.63
N ILE A 13 12.83 16.78 13.94
CA ILE A 13 14.19 16.29 14.21
C ILE A 13 14.21 15.37 15.45
N ASP A 14 13.48 15.73 16.51
CA ASP A 14 13.45 14.94 17.74
C ASP A 14 12.81 13.56 17.51
N LEU A 15 11.77 13.45 16.69
CA LEU A 15 11.21 12.16 16.27
C LEU A 15 12.24 11.30 15.55
N VAL A 16 12.98 11.88 14.61
CA VAL A 16 14.04 11.18 13.85
C VAL A 16 15.16 10.71 14.79
N ARG A 17 15.60 11.57 15.74
CA ARG A 17 16.64 11.22 16.72
C ARG A 17 16.20 10.10 17.65
N GLN A 18 14.96 10.12 18.12
CA GLN A 18 14.43 9.06 18.98
C GLN A 18 14.38 7.72 18.24
N ALA A 19 13.95 7.73 16.97
CA ALA A 19 13.94 6.54 16.13
C ALA A 19 15.36 6.01 15.83
N ASP A 20 16.32 6.88 15.50
CA ASP A 20 17.73 6.50 15.30
C ASP A 20 18.32 5.87 16.56
N ALA A 21 18.13 6.52 17.72
CA ALA A 21 18.62 6.01 19.01
C ALA A 21 17.99 4.65 19.33
N ALA A 22 16.69 4.48 19.10
CA ALA A 22 15.97 3.24 19.36
C ALA A 22 16.44 2.09 18.45
N ALA A 23 16.67 2.35 17.16
CA ALA A 23 17.25 1.37 16.25
C ALA A 23 18.65 0.97 16.72
N ARG A 24 19.56 1.93 16.96
CA ARG A 24 20.94 1.63 17.39
C ARG A 24 21.02 0.88 18.72
N ALA A 25 20.12 1.20 19.65
CA ALA A 25 20.04 0.53 20.95
C ALA A 25 19.59 -0.94 20.85
N TYR A 26 18.97 -1.34 19.73
CA TYR A 26 18.45 -2.69 19.54
C TYR A 26 19.58 -3.75 19.55
N SER A 27 20.71 -3.47 18.90
CA SER A 27 21.82 -4.43 18.81
C SER A 27 23.15 -3.74 18.45
N PRO A 28 24.30 -4.18 19.03
CA PRO A 28 25.63 -3.68 18.64
C PRO A 28 26.04 -4.09 17.22
N LEU A 29 25.28 -4.97 16.57
CA LEU A 29 25.51 -5.39 15.18
C LEU A 29 25.06 -4.32 14.17
N ILE A 30 24.28 -3.32 14.61
CA ILE A 30 23.78 -2.25 13.74
C ILE A 30 24.92 -1.28 13.39
N LYS A 31 25.15 -1.08 12.10
CA LYS A 31 26.23 -0.24 11.57
C LYS A 31 25.72 1.09 11.03
N GLN A 32 24.53 1.10 10.44
CA GLN A 32 23.96 2.29 9.85
C GLN A 32 22.46 2.34 10.10
N VAL A 33 21.97 3.54 10.37
CA VAL A 33 20.55 3.87 10.41
C VAL A 33 20.38 5.11 9.54
N ASP A 34 19.47 5.02 8.57
CA ASP A 34 19.13 6.09 7.64
C ASP A 34 17.60 6.30 7.72
N ILE A 35 17.20 7.52 8.06
CA ILE A 35 15.79 7.86 8.26
C ILE A 35 15.45 9.04 7.37
N THR A 36 14.56 8.79 6.42
CA THR A 36 13.97 9.85 5.60
C THR A 36 12.64 10.26 6.22
N TYR A 37 12.54 11.51 6.67
CA TYR A 37 11.29 12.14 7.08
C TYR A 37 10.85 13.10 5.97
N LEU A 38 9.60 12.97 5.51
CA LEU A 38 8.98 13.90 4.58
C LEU A 38 7.57 14.22 5.05
N ASP A 39 7.24 15.51 5.14
CA ASP A 39 5.87 15.98 5.23
C ASP A 39 5.60 17.06 4.19
N PHE A 40 4.38 17.07 3.66
CA PHE A 40 3.94 18.08 2.71
C PHE A 40 2.42 18.12 2.66
N THR A 41 1.90 19.15 2.02
CA THR A 41 0.48 19.23 1.68
C THR A 41 0.30 19.28 0.18
N GLN A 42 -0.31 18.24 -0.38
CA GLN A 42 -0.55 18.12 -1.81
C GLN A 42 -1.84 18.85 -2.18
N ARG A 43 -1.75 19.81 -3.10
CA ARG A 43 -2.91 20.49 -3.70
C ARG A 43 -3.11 20.03 -5.13
N ARG A 44 -4.35 19.71 -5.49
CA ARG A 44 -4.76 19.32 -6.85
C ARG A 44 -5.96 20.14 -7.27
N ARG A 45 -5.94 20.62 -8.51
CA ARG A 45 -7.06 21.35 -9.14
C ARG A 45 -7.33 20.73 -10.50
N ILE A 46 -8.60 20.48 -10.79
CA ILE A 46 -9.05 19.88 -12.05
C ILE A 46 -10.15 20.76 -12.61
N ALA A 47 -10.06 21.06 -13.91
CA ALA A 47 -11.10 21.72 -14.67
C ALA A 47 -11.23 21.05 -16.05
N ASN A 48 -12.44 20.90 -16.56
CA ASN A 48 -12.69 20.32 -17.87
C ASN A 48 -13.82 21.03 -18.64
N SER A 49 -14.01 20.67 -19.91
CA SER A 49 -15.00 21.26 -20.81
C SER A 49 -16.46 20.96 -20.44
N ASN A 50 -16.70 20.03 -19.52
CA ASN A 50 -18.05 19.69 -19.04
C ASN A 50 -18.47 20.58 -17.86
N GLY A 51 -17.70 21.62 -17.56
CA GLY A 51 -17.98 22.55 -16.47
C GLY A 51 -17.48 22.08 -15.09
N LEU A 52 -16.77 20.95 -15.02
CA LEU A 52 -16.17 20.50 -13.77
C LEU A 52 -15.11 21.52 -13.32
N ARG A 53 -15.15 21.89 -12.03
CA ARG A 53 -14.09 22.63 -11.35
C ARG A 53 -14.01 22.18 -9.90
N ILE A 54 -12.96 21.44 -9.57
CA ILE A 54 -12.75 20.86 -8.25
C ILE A 54 -11.33 21.11 -7.76
N GLU A 55 -11.18 21.16 -6.44
CA GLU A 55 -9.91 21.32 -5.75
C GLU A 55 -9.87 20.40 -4.54
N ASN A 56 -8.72 19.78 -4.29
CA ASN A 56 -8.47 18.98 -3.10
C ASN A 56 -7.11 19.35 -2.51
N GLN A 57 -7.01 19.32 -1.19
CA GLN A 57 -5.80 19.50 -0.44
C GLN A 57 -5.66 18.40 0.62
N LEU A 58 -4.63 17.56 0.49
CA LEU A 58 -4.37 16.48 1.44
C LEU A 58 -2.99 16.66 2.09
N PRO A 59 -2.88 16.67 3.42
CA PRO A 59 -1.59 16.54 4.09
C PRO A 59 -1.03 15.14 3.82
N MET A 60 0.28 14.98 3.91
CA MET A 60 0.97 13.69 3.76
C MET A 60 2.13 13.64 4.75
N ILE A 61 2.18 12.57 5.55
CA ILE A 61 3.39 12.11 6.22
C ILE A 61 3.94 10.93 5.44
N TRP A 62 5.24 10.91 5.19
CA TRP A 62 5.94 9.81 4.54
C TRP A 62 7.30 9.59 5.17
N ILE A 63 7.47 8.46 5.84
CA ILE A 63 8.68 8.08 6.56
C ILE A 63 9.22 6.77 6.01
N VAL A 64 10.53 6.71 5.81
CA VAL A 64 11.26 5.48 5.50
C VAL A 64 12.43 5.36 6.46
N ILE A 65 12.58 4.19 7.08
CA ILE A 65 13.67 3.86 7.98
C ILE A 65 14.42 2.66 7.37
N ASN A 66 15.71 2.83 7.10
CA ASN A 66 16.59 1.77 6.65
C ASN A 66 17.62 1.50 7.76
N VAL A 67 17.76 0.23 8.16
CA VAL A 67 18.74 -0.18 9.18
C VAL A 67 19.63 -1.26 8.59
N LEU A 68 20.94 -1.05 8.64
CA LEU A 68 21.96 -2.02 8.23
C LEU A 68 22.57 -2.67 9.46
N ALA A 69 22.52 -4.00 9.51
CA ALA A 69 23.25 -4.80 10.48
C ALA A 69 24.37 -5.60 9.80
N GLU A 70 25.44 -5.86 10.55
CA GLU A 70 26.59 -6.64 10.08
C GLU A 70 27.15 -7.54 11.18
N LYS A 71 27.46 -8.79 10.82
CA LYS A 71 28.18 -9.76 11.65
C LYS A 71 29.06 -10.65 10.77
N ASP A 72 30.33 -10.80 11.13
CA ASP A 72 31.28 -11.71 10.47
C ASP A 72 31.34 -11.54 8.93
N GLY A 73 31.26 -10.29 8.46
CA GLY A 73 31.26 -9.96 7.03
C GLY A 73 29.91 -10.12 6.31
N VAL A 74 28.90 -10.71 6.96
CA VAL A 74 27.52 -10.79 6.46
C VAL A 74 26.79 -9.50 6.78
N ARG A 75 26.08 -8.93 5.81
CA ARG A 75 25.30 -7.69 5.93
C ARG A 75 23.85 -7.93 5.54
N HIS A 76 22.93 -7.42 6.33
CA HIS A 76 21.51 -7.38 6.00
C HIS A 76 20.89 -6.01 6.31
N GLN A 77 19.96 -5.59 5.47
CA GLN A 77 19.23 -4.33 5.60
C GLN A 77 17.76 -4.61 5.86
N GLY A 78 17.23 -4.09 6.97
CA GLY A 78 15.80 -3.98 7.23
C GLY A 78 15.25 -2.66 6.69
N ARG A 79 13.95 -2.65 6.34
CA ARG A 79 13.29 -1.44 5.81
C ARG A 79 11.87 -1.26 6.33
N GLY A 80 11.70 -0.33 7.26
CA GLY A 80 10.40 0.11 7.77
C GLY A 80 9.84 1.31 7.02
N ARG A 81 8.51 1.38 6.89
CA ARG A 81 7.81 2.51 6.25
C ARG A 81 6.51 2.80 6.98
N ILE A 82 6.21 4.08 7.16
CA ILE A 82 4.91 4.55 7.61
C ILE A 82 4.51 5.80 6.83
N SER A 83 3.24 5.88 6.44
CA SER A 83 2.73 7.03 5.70
C SER A 83 1.21 7.12 5.79
N ALA A 84 0.69 8.34 5.82
CA ALA A 84 -0.74 8.59 5.87
C ALA A 84 -1.09 9.99 5.35
N HIS A 85 -2.32 10.13 4.87
CA HIS A 85 -2.93 11.43 4.59
C HIS A 85 -3.43 12.09 5.89
N GLN A 86 -2.51 12.45 6.79
CA GLN A 86 -2.79 13.05 8.10
C GLN A 86 -1.81 14.18 8.45
N GLY A 87 -2.18 14.98 9.46
CA GLY A 87 -1.28 15.94 10.08
C GLY A 87 -0.34 15.28 11.09
N PHE A 88 0.33 16.10 11.90
CA PHE A 88 1.32 15.64 12.88
C PHE A 88 0.73 14.75 13.98
N GLU A 89 -0.59 14.82 14.22
CA GLU A 89 -1.30 13.89 15.11
C GLU A 89 -1.19 12.41 14.69
N PHE A 90 -0.71 12.14 13.47
CA PHE A 90 -0.34 10.80 13.03
C PHE A 90 0.55 10.08 14.05
N PHE A 91 1.49 10.81 14.66
CA PHE A 91 2.44 10.26 15.62
C PHE A 91 1.85 10.00 17.01
N ASP A 92 0.60 10.39 17.28
CA ASP A 92 -0.09 10.08 18.54
C ASP A 92 -0.42 8.58 18.65
N THR A 93 -0.59 7.90 17.51
CA THR A 93 -0.91 6.47 17.43
C THR A 93 0.11 5.67 16.63
N ASN A 94 1.03 6.32 15.91
CA ASN A 94 2.05 5.68 15.09
C ASN A 94 3.45 6.06 15.57
N SER A 95 4.09 5.16 16.32
CA SER A 95 5.40 5.35 16.92
C SER A 95 6.53 5.10 15.93
N MET A 96 7.27 6.14 15.56
CA MET A 96 8.52 5.97 14.76
C MET A 96 9.56 5.13 15.50
N VAL A 97 9.57 5.17 16.83
CA VAL A 97 10.47 4.37 17.67
C VAL A 97 10.19 2.88 17.50
N ASP A 98 8.92 2.47 17.47
CA ASP A 98 8.56 1.06 17.33
C ASP A 98 8.85 0.55 15.92
N VAL A 99 8.58 1.36 14.90
CA VAL A 99 8.95 1.03 13.51
C VAL A 99 10.47 0.89 13.38
N ALA A 100 11.25 1.78 14.00
CA ALA A 100 12.71 1.71 13.96
C ALA A 100 13.25 0.46 14.67
N ARG A 101 12.66 0.09 15.81
CA ARG A 101 13.00 -1.14 16.54
C ARG A 101 12.68 -2.39 15.73
N GLU A 102 11.50 -2.46 15.12
CA GLU A 102 11.12 -3.61 14.30
C GLU A 102 12.00 -3.73 13.05
N THR A 103 12.32 -2.59 12.41
CA THR A 103 13.26 -2.55 11.28
C THR A 103 14.65 -3.04 11.69
N ALA A 104 15.11 -2.65 12.87
CA ALA A 104 16.38 -3.09 13.43
C ALA A 104 16.39 -4.59 13.78
N ARG A 105 15.28 -5.10 14.35
CA ARG A 105 15.08 -6.54 14.57
C ARG A 105 15.22 -7.31 13.28
N GLU A 106 14.49 -6.93 12.23
CA GLU A 106 14.55 -7.61 10.93
C GLU A 106 15.97 -7.66 10.37
N ALA A 107 16.69 -6.53 10.39
CA ALA A 107 18.05 -6.45 9.92
C ALA A 107 18.98 -7.44 10.66
N VAL A 108 18.82 -7.56 11.98
CA VAL A 108 19.62 -8.44 12.84
C VAL A 108 19.24 -9.91 12.67
N ASP A 109 17.96 -10.24 12.68
CA ASP A 109 17.48 -11.62 12.56
C ASP A 109 17.94 -12.25 11.25
N MET A 110 17.89 -11.47 10.16
CA MET A 110 18.32 -11.89 8.83
C MET A 110 19.82 -12.22 8.73
N LEU A 111 20.68 -11.72 9.64
CA LEU A 111 22.10 -12.11 9.68
C LEU A 111 22.29 -13.61 9.93
N SER A 112 21.31 -14.26 10.55
CA SER A 112 21.33 -15.69 10.87
C SER A 112 20.39 -16.53 10.01
N ALA A 113 19.73 -15.91 9.04
CA ALA A 113 18.76 -16.59 8.17
C ALA A 113 19.43 -17.70 7.36
N LYS A 114 18.78 -18.87 7.35
CA LYS A 114 19.17 -20.01 6.52
C LYS A 114 18.58 -19.87 5.12
N PRO A 115 19.14 -20.55 4.11
CA PRO A 115 18.51 -20.64 2.80
C PRO A 115 17.06 -21.12 2.90
N SER A 116 16.17 -20.44 2.18
CA SER A 116 14.75 -20.82 2.10
C SER A 116 14.58 -22.15 1.36
N PRO A 117 13.64 -23.03 1.75
CA PRO A 117 13.31 -24.22 0.97
C PRO A 117 12.83 -23.86 -0.45
N SER A 118 13.04 -24.79 -1.38
CA SER A 118 12.62 -24.65 -2.79
C SER A 118 11.51 -25.65 -3.15
N GLY A 119 10.64 -25.26 -4.08
CA GLY A 119 9.54 -26.07 -4.58
C GLY A 119 8.16 -25.54 -4.21
N SER A 120 7.12 -26.23 -4.67
CA SER A 120 5.74 -25.90 -4.31
C SER A 120 5.47 -26.28 -2.86
N MET A 121 4.97 -25.33 -2.07
CA MET A 121 4.57 -25.53 -0.69
C MET A 121 3.48 -24.54 -0.29
N PRO A 122 2.71 -24.83 0.77
CA PRO A 122 1.82 -23.85 1.38
C PRO A 122 2.59 -22.61 1.86
N VAL A 123 2.01 -21.44 1.64
CA VAL A 123 2.54 -20.16 2.13
C VAL A 123 1.42 -19.45 2.86
N VAL A 124 1.65 -19.14 4.13
CA VAL A 124 0.81 -18.25 4.93
C VAL A 124 1.44 -16.86 4.88
N ILE A 125 0.68 -15.88 4.41
CA ILE A 125 1.14 -14.49 4.28
C ILE A 125 0.46 -13.67 5.36
N ASP A 126 1.25 -12.90 6.09
CA ASP A 126 0.74 -12.02 7.13
C ASP A 126 -0.08 -10.86 6.53
N HIS A 127 -0.95 -10.27 7.34
CA HIS A 127 -1.81 -9.17 6.92
C HIS A 127 -1.00 -7.88 6.66
N GLY A 128 -1.63 -6.88 6.04
CA GLY A 128 -0.97 -5.61 5.71
C GLY A 128 -0.21 -5.69 4.39
N TRP A 129 1.12 -5.52 4.40
CA TRP A 129 1.90 -5.41 3.17
C TRP A 129 1.95 -6.72 2.35
N GLY A 130 1.60 -7.85 2.96
CA GLY A 130 1.37 -9.13 2.28
C GLY A 130 0.34 -9.04 1.15
N GLY A 131 -0.53 -8.02 1.18
CA GLY A 131 -1.47 -7.70 0.11
C GLY A 131 -0.84 -7.37 -1.24
N VAL A 132 0.48 -7.14 -1.33
CA VAL A 132 1.21 -7.04 -2.62
C VAL A 132 0.92 -8.23 -3.53
N LEU A 133 0.71 -9.43 -2.97
CA LEU A 133 0.32 -10.59 -3.78
C LEU A 133 -0.92 -10.28 -4.63
N MET A 134 -1.92 -9.60 -4.07
CA MET A 134 -3.17 -9.28 -4.76
C MET A 134 -3.01 -8.11 -5.71
N HIS A 135 -2.15 -7.14 -5.38
CA HIS A 135 -1.76 -6.06 -6.29
C HIS A 135 -1.26 -6.62 -7.63
N GLU A 136 -0.35 -7.59 -7.55
CA GLU A 136 0.30 -8.17 -8.73
C GLU A 136 -0.56 -9.25 -9.41
N ALA A 137 -1.11 -10.20 -8.64
CA ALA A 137 -1.80 -11.36 -9.21
C ALA A 137 -3.14 -11.01 -9.86
N VAL A 138 -3.78 -9.93 -9.38
CA VAL A 138 -5.15 -9.59 -9.79
C VAL A 138 -5.31 -8.10 -10.07
N GLY A 139 -4.78 -7.23 -9.19
CA GLY A 139 -5.00 -5.79 -9.21
C GLY A 139 -4.77 -5.17 -10.57
N HIS A 140 -3.53 -5.24 -11.08
CA HIS A 140 -3.20 -4.74 -12.43
C HIS A 140 -4.01 -5.42 -13.54
N GLY A 141 -4.28 -6.72 -13.40
CA GLY A 141 -5.11 -7.45 -14.35
C GLY A 141 -6.55 -6.92 -14.48
N LEU A 142 -7.05 -6.20 -13.48
CA LEU A 142 -8.39 -5.59 -13.46
C LEU A 142 -8.37 -4.08 -13.75
N GLU A 143 -7.24 -3.51 -14.17
CA GLU A 143 -7.18 -2.16 -14.74
C GLU A 143 -7.79 -2.17 -16.15
N ALA A 144 -8.82 -1.34 -16.37
CA ALA A 144 -9.71 -1.46 -17.52
C ALA A 144 -9.05 -1.18 -18.87
N ASP A 145 -7.90 -0.53 -18.90
CA ASP A 145 -7.20 -0.27 -20.14
C ASP A 145 -6.62 -1.55 -20.74
N PHE A 146 -6.20 -2.51 -19.92
CA PHE A 146 -5.85 -3.85 -20.39
C PHE A 146 -7.06 -4.67 -20.80
N ILE A 147 -8.22 -4.44 -20.17
CA ILE A 147 -9.49 -5.11 -20.44
C ILE A 147 -10.01 -4.74 -21.83
N TYR A 148 -10.20 -3.44 -22.13
CA TYR A 148 -10.76 -3.04 -23.43
C TYR A 148 -9.79 -3.32 -24.60
N LYS A 149 -8.48 -3.33 -24.34
CA LYS A 149 -7.47 -3.75 -25.32
C LYS A 149 -7.45 -5.27 -25.54
N GLY A 150 -8.12 -6.06 -24.69
CA GLY A 150 -8.13 -7.51 -24.75
C GLY A 150 -6.79 -8.17 -24.37
N THR A 151 -5.93 -7.46 -23.64
CA THR A 151 -4.57 -7.91 -23.28
C THR A 151 -4.48 -8.52 -21.89
N SER A 152 -5.46 -8.25 -21.03
CA SER A 152 -5.56 -8.88 -19.71
C SER A 152 -6.15 -10.28 -19.80
N ILE A 153 -5.67 -11.19 -18.94
CA ILE A 153 -6.29 -12.51 -18.71
C ILE A 153 -7.74 -12.41 -18.17
N TYR A 154 -8.13 -11.23 -17.67
CA TYR A 154 -9.46 -10.94 -17.13
C TYR A 154 -10.42 -10.32 -18.14
N ALA A 155 -9.99 -10.07 -19.39
CA ALA A 155 -10.78 -9.32 -20.38
C ALA A 155 -12.17 -9.91 -20.65
N ASP A 156 -12.32 -11.24 -20.56
CA ASP A 156 -13.58 -11.96 -20.75
C ASP A 156 -14.17 -12.50 -19.44
N LYS A 157 -13.71 -12.03 -18.27
CA LYS A 157 -14.01 -12.64 -16.97
C LYS A 157 -15.11 -11.96 -16.16
N LEU A 158 -15.70 -10.88 -16.63
CA LEU A 158 -16.84 -10.26 -15.94
C LEU A 158 -17.97 -11.29 -15.70
N GLY A 159 -18.39 -11.43 -14.45
CA GLY A 159 -19.38 -12.43 -14.02
C GLY A 159 -18.86 -13.87 -13.94
N LYS A 160 -17.57 -14.12 -14.16
CA LYS A 160 -16.97 -15.46 -14.11
C LYS A 160 -16.17 -15.67 -12.82
N LYS A 161 -16.14 -16.92 -12.36
CA LYS A 161 -15.34 -17.36 -11.20
C LYS A 161 -13.86 -17.45 -11.58
N VAL A 162 -13.01 -16.75 -10.84
CA VAL A 162 -11.54 -16.68 -11.00
C VAL A 162 -10.79 -17.08 -9.74
N GLY A 163 -11.49 -17.26 -8.62
CA GLY A 163 -10.91 -17.66 -7.34
C GLY A 163 -11.86 -18.49 -6.49
N THR A 164 -11.42 -18.79 -5.26
CA THR A 164 -12.26 -19.45 -4.26
C THR A 164 -13.31 -18.48 -3.71
N GLU A 165 -14.36 -19.01 -3.08
CA GLU A 165 -15.43 -18.20 -2.48
C GLU A 165 -14.95 -17.37 -1.26
N LEU A 166 -13.76 -17.67 -0.74
CA LEU A 166 -13.15 -16.91 0.35
C LEU A 166 -12.55 -15.57 -0.12
N VAL A 167 -12.49 -15.33 -1.44
CA VAL A 167 -11.81 -14.18 -2.01
C VAL A 167 -12.82 -13.09 -2.36
N THR A 168 -12.80 -12.01 -1.59
CA THR A 168 -13.42 -10.73 -1.99
C THR A 168 -12.31 -9.68 -2.06
N LEU A 169 -12.06 -9.16 -3.26
CA LEU A 169 -11.03 -8.17 -3.55
C LEU A 169 -11.66 -6.80 -3.76
N VAL A 170 -11.14 -5.81 -3.03
CA VAL A 170 -11.66 -4.45 -3.01
C VAL A 170 -10.54 -3.48 -3.39
N ASP A 171 -10.89 -2.45 -4.15
CA ASP A 171 -10.09 -1.23 -4.32
C ASP A 171 -10.88 -0.05 -3.77
N ASP A 172 -10.40 0.58 -2.70
CA ASP A 172 -11.16 1.61 -1.98
C ASP A 172 -10.38 2.91 -1.78
N SER A 173 -10.71 3.92 -2.58
CA SER A 173 -10.08 5.24 -2.45
C SER A 173 -10.69 6.08 -1.32
N SER A 174 -11.75 5.61 -0.66
CA SER A 174 -12.47 6.29 0.43
C SER A 174 -11.98 5.87 1.82
N TRP A 175 -11.04 4.92 1.91
CA TRP A 175 -10.47 4.46 3.17
C TRP A 175 -9.84 5.64 3.96
N PRO A 176 -10.31 5.98 5.17
CA PRO A 176 -9.85 7.18 5.84
C PRO A 176 -8.33 7.21 6.04
N ASN A 177 -7.69 8.30 5.63
CA ASN A 177 -6.29 8.61 5.89
C ASN A 177 -5.23 7.67 5.29
N ALA A 178 -5.61 6.61 4.56
CA ALA A 178 -4.64 5.73 3.92
C ALA A 178 -3.91 6.45 2.78
N ARG A 179 -2.73 5.96 2.41
CA ARG A 179 -1.89 6.60 1.38
C ARG A 179 -2.55 6.62 0.00
N GLY A 180 -3.35 5.61 -0.35
CA GLY A 180 -4.03 5.52 -1.65
C GLY A 180 -5.30 6.37 -1.75
N THR A 181 -5.69 7.05 -0.66
CA THR A 181 -7.00 7.69 -0.49
C THR A 181 -7.08 9.05 -1.15
N TYR A 182 -8.24 9.32 -1.75
CA TYR A 182 -8.61 10.62 -2.26
C TYR A 182 -10.12 10.72 -2.48
N GLU A 183 -10.64 11.95 -2.43
CA GLU A 183 -12.06 12.23 -2.68
C GLU A 183 -12.42 12.14 -4.17
N PHE A 184 -11.51 12.54 -5.05
CA PHE A 184 -11.67 12.47 -6.50
C PHE A 184 -10.34 12.03 -7.14
N ASP A 185 -10.44 11.26 -8.23
CA ASP A 185 -9.29 10.90 -9.05
C ASP A 185 -8.77 12.10 -9.86
N ASP A 186 -7.76 11.89 -10.70
CA ASP A 186 -7.13 12.98 -11.44
C ASP A 186 -7.91 13.41 -12.69
N GLU A 187 -9.09 12.80 -12.92
CA GLU A 187 -10.09 13.18 -13.92
C GLU A 187 -11.34 13.83 -13.29
N GLY A 188 -11.46 13.74 -11.97
CA GLY A 188 -12.53 14.29 -11.16
C GLY A 188 -13.71 13.35 -10.93
N SER A 189 -13.53 12.05 -11.19
CA SER A 189 -14.49 11.04 -10.77
C SER A 189 -14.42 10.85 -9.26
N ILE A 190 -15.57 10.73 -8.61
CA ILE A 190 -15.66 10.53 -7.15
C ILE A 190 -15.02 9.20 -6.78
N GLY A 191 -14.10 9.26 -5.83
CA GLY A 191 -13.48 8.11 -5.21
C GLY A 191 -14.48 7.30 -4.37
N LYS A 192 -14.41 5.98 -4.45
CA LYS A 192 -15.36 5.07 -3.79
C LYS A 192 -14.75 3.69 -3.53
N ARG A 193 -15.46 2.90 -2.74
CA ARG A 193 -15.21 1.46 -2.57
C ARG A 193 -15.70 0.70 -3.79
N ASN A 194 -14.78 0.10 -4.53
CA ASN A 194 -15.06 -0.74 -5.69
C ASN A 194 -14.79 -2.22 -5.36
N VAL A 195 -15.82 -3.05 -5.39
CA VAL A 195 -15.65 -4.50 -5.30
C VAL A 195 -15.27 -5.02 -6.69
N LEU A 196 -14.06 -5.55 -6.82
CA LEU A 196 -13.52 -6.03 -8.08
C LEU A 196 -13.75 -7.54 -8.25
N ILE A 197 -13.63 -8.28 -7.16
CA ILE A 197 -14.00 -9.68 -7.05
C ILE A 197 -14.87 -9.85 -5.80
N GLU A 198 -15.99 -10.54 -5.93
CA GLU A 198 -16.87 -10.91 -4.83
C GLU A 198 -17.02 -12.43 -4.78
N ASN A 199 -16.64 -13.04 -3.67
CA ASN A 199 -16.71 -14.50 -3.47
C ASN A 199 -16.11 -15.29 -4.65
N GLY A 200 -14.95 -14.83 -5.15
CA GLY A 200 -14.22 -15.42 -6.26
C GLY A 200 -14.76 -15.09 -7.65
N VAL A 201 -15.80 -14.27 -7.79
CA VAL A 201 -16.40 -13.86 -9.08
C VAL A 201 -16.01 -12.42 -9.43
N VAL A 202 -15.55 -12.16 -10.65
CA VAL A 202 -15.24 -10.79 -11.09
C VAL A 202 -16.52 -9.98 -11.25
N THR A 203 -16.63 -8.88 -10.51
CA THR A 203 -17.81 -8.00 -10.48
C THR A 203 -17.60 -6.69 -11.21
N GLY A 204 -16.34 -6.28 -11.42
CA GLY A 204 -16.02 -5.02 -12.09
C GLY A 204 -14.54 -4.85 -12.40
N PHE A 205 -14.24 -3.74 -13.06
CA PHE A 205 -12.89 -3.32 -13.43
C PHE A 205 -12.66 -1.90 -12.96
N MET A 206 -11.42 -1.53 -12.70
CA MET A 206 -11.04 -0.15 -12.37
C MET A 206 -11.02 0.68 -13.65
N GLN A 207 -11.82 1.74 -13.70
CA GLN A 207 -12.08 2.57 -14.88
C GLN A 207 -11.49 3.98 -14.74
N ASP A 208 -10.93 4.47 -15.84
CA ASP A 208 -10.77 5.90 -16.14
C ASP A 208 -11.89 6.35 -17.11
N LEU A 209 -11.96 7.62 -17.48
CA LEU A 209 -13.00 8.15 -18.37
C LEU A 209 -12.93 7.58 -19.80
N ILE A 210 -11.76 7.14 -20.25
CA ILE A 210 -11.58 6.58 -21.60
C ILE A 210 -12.11 5.15 -21.61
N SER A 211 -11.61 4.31 -20.71
CA SER A 211 -11.96 2.89 -20.61
C SER A 211 -13.43 2.70 -20.27
N SER A 212 -14.00 3.59 -19.43
CA SER A 212 -15.41 3.56 -19.09
C SER A 212 -16.30 3.69 -20.34
N ARG A 213 -15.94 4.59 -21.26
CA ARG A 213 -16.65 4.75 -22.55
C ARG A 213 -16.44 3.54 -23.47
N MET A 214 -15.21 3.01 -23.55
CA MET A 214 -14.90 1.86 -24.40
C MET A 214 -15.65 0.60 -23.96
N LEU A 215 -15.80 0.40 -22.64
CA LEU A 215 -16.48 -0.75 -22.05
C LEU A 215 -17.96 -0.50 -21.75
N LYS A 216 -18.47 0.72 -21.97
CA LYS A 216 -19.83 1.15 -21.60
C LYS A 216 -20.15 0.88 -20.12
N MET A 217 -19.19 1.21 -19.25
CA MET A 217 -19.28 1.11 -17.80
C MET A 217 -19.17 2.50 -17.17
N GLU A 218 -19.53 2.62 -15.89
CA GLU A 218 -19.38 3.87 -15.15
C GLU A 218 -17.93 4.09 -14.70
N PRO A 219 -17.45 5.34 -14.61
CA PRO A 219 -16.18 5.65 -13.96
C PRO A 219 -16.15 5.16 -12.50
N THR A 220 -14.99 4.69 -12.06
CA THR A 220 -14.83 4.10 -10.72
C THR A 220 -13.99 4.94 -9.76
N GLY A 221 -13.47 6.09 -10.21
CA GLY A 221 -12.54 6.89 -9.42
C GLY A 221 -11.11 6.37 -9.48
N ASN A 222 -10.70 5.73 -10.59
CA ASN A 222 -9.38 5.14 -10.74
C ASN A 222 -8.55 5.82 -11.85
N GLY A 223 -9.01 6.90 -12.48
CA GLY A 223 -8.25 7.65 -13.48
C GLY A 223 -7.14 8.47 -12.83
N ARG A 224 -5.94 7.89 -12.69
CA ARG A 224 -4.82 8.51 -11.96
C ARG A 224 -3.66 8.84 -12.89
N ARG A 225 -2.96 9.93 -12.58
CA ARG A 225 -1.70 10.33 -13.22
C ARG A 225 -0.63 10.61 -12.18
N GLU A 226 0.63 10.41 -12.56
CA GLU A 226 1.76 10.73 -11.68
C GLU A 226 1.89 12.24 -11.43
N SER A 227 1.70 13.04 -12.49
CA SER A 227 1.78 14.50 -12.42
C SER A 227 1.04 15.14 -13.58
N PHE A 228 1.00 16.48 -13.61
CA PHE A 228 0.42 17.25 -14.72
C PHE A 228 1.10 17.00 -16.08
N ARG A 229 2.28 16.35 -16.10
CA ARG A 229 3.05 16.03 -17.31
C ARG A 229 2.59 14.73 -17.99
N TYR A 230 1.72 13.96 -17.35
CA TYR A 230 1.29 12.65 -17.84
C TYR A 230 -0.23 12.60 -17.95
N TYR A 231 -0.71 11.77 -18.87
CA TYR A 231 -2.13 11.47 -19.01
C TYR A 231 -2.58 10.47 -17.93
N PRO A 232 -3.84 10.54 -17.47
CA PRO A 232 -4.38 9.58 -16.53
C PRO A 232 -4.63 8.23 -17.21
N ILE A 233 -4.52 7.16 -16.43
CA ILE A 233 -4.89 5.78 -16.80
C ILE A 233 -5.59 5.12 -15.61
N PRO A 234 -6.33 4.02 -15.79
CA PRO A 234 -6.91 3.29 -14.67
C PRO A 234 -5.80 2.77 -13.75
N ARG A 235 -5.88 3.07 -12.45
CA ARG A 235 -4.91 2.66 -11.44
C ARG A 235 -5.58 2.37 -10.11
N MET A 236 -5.03 1.38 -9.41
CA MET A 236 -5.38 1.03 -8.03
C MET A 236 -5.28 2.22 -7.05
N THR A 237 -5.97 2.09 -5.92
CA THR A 237 -5.96 3.00 -4.78
C THR A 237 -5.45 2.31 -3.52
N ASN A 238 -6.34 1.87 -2.63
CA ASN A 238 -6.05 0.97 -1.52
C ASN A 238 -6.68 -0.39 -1.87
N THR A 239 -5.86 -1.31 -2.40
CA THR A 239 -6.32 -2.62 -2.86
C THR A 239 -6.03 -3.69 -1.80
N PHE A 240 -7.05 -4.43 -1.38
CA PHE A 240 -6.94 -5.42 -0.31
C PHE A 240 -7.98 -6.54 -0.44
N LEU A 241 -7.68 -7.68 0.19
CA LEU A 241 -8.70 -8.69 0.45
C LEU A 241 -9.51 -8.28 1.67
N ASP A 242 -10.83 -8.42 1.56
CA ASP A 242 -11.70 -8.26 2.71
C ASP A 242 -11.43 -9.37 3.74
N ASN A 243 -11.80 -9.10 4.99
CA ASN A 243 -11.56 -10.05 6.07
C ASN A 243 -12.38 -11.33 5.88
N GLY A 244 -11.74 -12.48 6.10
CA GLY A 244 -12.43 -13.76 6.28
C GLY A 244 -12.83 -13.99 7.74
N GLU A 245 -13.32 -15.19 8.02
CA GLU A 245 -13.79 -15.58 9.36
C GLU A 245 -12.74 -16.37 10.17
N SER A 246 -11.67 -16.83 9.52
CA SER A 246 -10.64 -17.66 10.16
C SER A 246 -9.74 -16.86 11.10
N ASN A 247 -9.41 -17.43 12.25
CA ASN A 247 -8.41 -16.87 13.16
C ASN A 247 -7.00 -17.07 12.56
N PRO A 248 -6.14 -16.03 12.50
CA PRO A 248 -4.77 -16.16 11.99
C PRO A 248 -3.95 -17.30 12.63
N ALA A 249 -4.14 -17.55 13.93
CA ALA A 249 -3.45 -18.65 14.62
C ALA A 249 -3.85 -20.03 14.11
N ASP A 250 -5.10 -20.19 13.68
CA ASP A 250 -5.61 -21.44 13.12
C ASP A 250 -5.06 -21.68 11.71
N ILE A 251 -4.85 -20.62 10.92
CA ILE A 251 -4.24 -20.70 9.58
C ILE A 251 -2.79 -21.19 9.70
N ILE A 252 -2.02 -20.63 10.64
CA ILE A 252 -0.63 -21.04 10.88
C ILE A 252 -0.57 -22.48 11.40
N SER A 253 -1.37 -22.82 12.42
CA SER A 253 -1.34 -24.17 13.03
C SER A 253 -1.86 -25.27 12.10
N SER A 254 -2.77 -24.95 11.18
CA SER A 254 -3.23 -25.86 10.12
C SER A 254 -2.26 -26.01 8.94
N THR A 255 -1.09 -25.37 9.01
CA THR A 255 -0.01 -25.48 8.01
C THR A 255 1.21 -26.21 8.62
N PRO A 256 1.24 -27.56 8.64
CA PRO A 256 2.32 -28.32 9.31
C PRO A 256 3.70 -28.11 8.69
N LYS A 257 3.75 -27.78 7.39
CA LYS A 257 4.97 -27.53 6.64
C LYS A 257 4.70 -26.52 5.53
N GLY A 258 5.44 -25.43 5.54
CA GLY A 258 5.31 -24.34 4.57
C GLY A 258 6.18 -23.16 4.96
N LEU A 259 5.86 -22.00 4.39
CA LEU A 259 6.47 -20.73 4.76
C LEU A 259 5.43 -19.84 5.43
N PHE A 260 5.86 -19.14 6.49
CA PHE A 260 5.16 -17.98 6.99
C PHE A 260 5.93 -16.73 6.55
N VAL A 261 5.29 -15.89 5.74
CA VAL A 261 5.86 -14.64 5.25
C VAL A 261 5.29 -13.50 6.07
N LYS A 262 6.09 -13.02 7.02
CA LYS A 262 5.77 -11.83 7.80
C LYS A 262 5.87 -10.59 6.90
N ALA A 263 4.90 -9.68 7.03
CA ALA A 263 4.76 -8.49 6.20
C ALA A 263 5.01 -7.20 6.99
#